data_AF-A0A2A5GIB2-F1
#
_entry.id   AF-A0A2A5GIB2-F1
#
_cell.length_a   1.000
_cell.length_b   1.000
_cell.length_c   1.000
_cell.angle_alpha   90.00
_cell.angle_beta   90.00
_cell.angle_gamma   90.00
#
_symmetry.space_group_name_H-M   'P 1'
#
loop_
_entity.id
_entity.type
_entity.pdbx_description
1 polymer ?
#
loop_
_entity_poly.entity_id
_entity_poly.type
_entity_poly.pdbx_seq_one_letter_code
_entity_poly.pdbx_strand_id
1 'polypeptide(L)'
;MFIFVMLRCFIAATNHSCNVVHNMKKLYSFLLILVFVNCQNKKAEKVEFTYENGIEKIVMEIENGQGFLIYDQPTKTNFVLTNIDPFSLVIQGPGIKVLGTKGKTIMRTEINVPGNYLEKDTLTIKIRFGENYSKEHEFNIPLKKVE
;
A
#
# COMPACT_ATOMS: atom_id res chain seq x y z
N MET A 1 -12.03 -81.57 -15.77
CA MET A 1 -11.55 -80.58 -16.77
C MET A 1 -12.74 -79.68 -17.09
N PHE A 2 -12.60 -78.35 -17.03
CA PHE A 2 -13.65 -77.30 -17.10
C PHE A 2 -14.30 -76.79 -15.80
N ILE A 3 -13.60 -76.70 -14.67
CA ILE A 3 -13.97 -75.73 -13.60
C ILE A 3 -12.70 -75.16 -12.96
N PHE A 4 -11.81 -74.57 -13.76
CA PHE A 4 -10.59 -73.93 -13.24
C PHE A 4 -10.28 -72.56 -13.87
N VAL A 5 -11.20 -71.99 -14.66
CA VAL A 5 -10.97 -70.71 -15.37
C VAL A 5 -11.83 -69.56 -14.84
N MET A 6 -12.86 -69.81 -14.03
CA MET A 6 -13.79 -68.77 -13.55
C MET A 6 -13.55 -68.26 -12.11
N LEU A 7 -12.39 -68.55 -11.50
CA LEU A 7 -12.08 -68.06 -10.14
C LEU A 7 -10.80 -67.23 -10.02
N ARG A 8 -10.18 -66.86 -11.15
CA ARG A 8 -9.05 -65.90 -11.15
C ARG A 8 -9.37 -64.52 -11.71
N CYS A 9 -10.55 -64.31 -12.29
CA CYS A 9 -10.96 -62.97 -12.75
C CYS A 9 -11.61 -62.10 -11.67
N PHE A 10 -12.07 -62.65 -10.55
CA PHE A 10 -12.77 -61.84 -9.53
C PHE A 10 -11.87 -61.19 -8.47
N ILE A 11 -10.62 -61.66 -8.30
CA ILE A 11 -9.72 -61.12 -7.25
C ILE A 11 -8.81 -60.00 -7.80
N ALA A 12 -8.61 -59.91 -9.11
CA ALA A 12 -7.80 -58.85 -9.71
C ALA A 12 -8.54 -57.50 -9.84
N ALA A 13 -9.87 -57.49 -9.80
CA ALA A 13 -10.67 -56.29 -10.04
C ALA A 13 -11.00 -55.46 -8.79
N THR A 14 -10.77 -55.97 -7.57
CA THR A 14 -11.15 -55.25 -6.34
C THR A 14 -9.98 -54.52 -5.66
N ASN A 15 -8.73 -54.89 -5.95
CA ASN A 15 -7.56 -54.22 -5.35
C ASN A 15 -7.09 -52.98 -6.12
N HIS A 16 -7.47 -52.82 -7.39
CA HIS A 16 -7.08 -51.64 -8.17
C HIS A 16 -7.99 -50.42 -7.92
N SER A 17 -9.22 -50.64 -7.46
CA SER A 17 -10.22 -49.57 -7.28
C SER A 17 -10.05 -48.81 -5.97
N CYS A 18 -9.44 -49.41 -4.95
CA CYS A 18 -9.34 -48.81 -3.61
C CYS A 18 -8.18 -47.80 -3.48
N ASN A 19 -7.06 -48.04 -4.16
CA ASN A 19 -5.89 -47.15 -4.10
C ASN A 19 -6.04 -45.88 -4.96
N VAL A 20 -6.82 -45.93 -6.05
CA VAL A 20 -6.99 -44.77 -6.94
C VAL A 20 -7.87 -43.69 -6.28
N VAL A 21 -8.96 -44.09 -5.61
CA VAL A 21 -9.88 -43.15 -4.94
C VAL A 21 -9.23 -42.47 -3.74
N HIS A 22 -8.37 -43.17 -3.00
CA HIS A 22 -7.65 -42.61 -1.86
C HIS A 22 -6.55 -41.62 -2.28
N ASN A 23 -5.87 -41.87 -3.40
CA ASN A 23 -4.88 -40.95 -3.97
C ASN A 23 -5.50 -39.73 -4.68
N MET A 24 -6.66 -39.86 -5.34
CA MET A 24 -7.35 -38.70 -5.93
C MET A 24 -7.89 -37.72 -4.87
N LYS A 25 -8.39 -38.22 -3.72
CA LYS A 25 -8.82 -37.37 -2.60
C LYS A 25 -7.65 -36.63 -1.94
N LYS A 26 -6.48 -37.28 -1.81
CA LYS A 26 -5.26 -36.62 -1.31
C LYS A 26 -4.72 -35.57 -2.29
N LEU A 27 -4.77 -35.84 -3.60
CA LEU A 27 -4.34 -34.88 -4.63
C LEU A 27 -5.26 -33.64 -4.67
N TYR A 28 -6.58 -33.83 -4.55
CA TYR A 28 -7.55 -32.72 -4.52
C TYR A 28 -7.41 -31.88 -3.24
N SER A 29 -7.16 -32.53 -2.10
CA SER A 29 -6.89 -31.85 -0.83
C SER A 29 -5.59 -31.04 -0.86
N PHE A 30 -4.58 -31.48 -1.61
CA PHE A 30 -3.32 -30.75 -1.77
C PHE A 30 -3.48 -29.55 -2.73
N LEU A 31 -4.29 -29.70 -3.79
CA LEU A 31 -4.61 -28.61 -4.72
C LEU A 31 -5.38 -27.48 -4.03
N LEU A 32 -6.28 -27.81 -3.09
CA LEU A 32 -7.10 -26.82 -2.38
C LEU A 32 -6.27 -25.91 -1.45
N ILE A 33 -5.21 -26.45 -0.84
CA ILE A 33 -4.32 -25.69 0.07
C ILE A 33 -3.47 -24.66 -0.71
N LEU A 34 -3.05 -24.99 -1.94
CA LEU A 34 -2.26 -24.10 -2.79
C LEU A 34 -3.02 -22.82 -3.20
N VAL A 35 -4.34 -22.86 -3.29
CA VAL A 35 -5.17 -21.69 -3.64
C VAL A 35 -5.24 -20.69 -2.47
N PHE A 36 -5.18 -21.15 -1.21
CA PHE A 36 -5.24 -20.26 -0.04
C PHE A 36 -3.93 -19.53 0.25
N VAL A 37 -2.78 -20.06 -0.17
CA VAL A 37 -1.46 -19.44 0.10
C VAL A 37 -1.20 -18.23 -0.81
N ASN A 38 -1.84 -18.14 -1.98
CA ASN A 38 -1.68 -17.00 -2.89
C ASN A 38 -2.49 -15.75 -2.52
N CYS A 39 -3.24 -15.78 -1.40
CA CYS A 39 -4.11 -14.68 -0.98
C CYS A 39 -3.59 -13.90 0.23
N GLN A 40 -2.31 -14.05 0.60
CA GLN A 40 -1.72 -13.24 1.67
C GLN A 40 -0.51 -12.49 1.15
N ASN A 41 -0.56 -11.17 1.34
CA ASN A 41 0.48 -10.17 1.07
C ASN A 41 0.38 -9.38 -0.24
N LYS A 42 -0.79 -8.80 -0.53
CA LYS A 42 -0.76 -7.42 -1.04
C LYS A 42 -0.39 -6.52 0.14
N LYS A 43 0.91 -6.39 0.44
CA LYS A 43 1.38 -5.24 1.24
C LYS A 43 0.87 -4.01 0.50
N ALA A 44 0.09 -3.16 1.17
CA ALA A 44 -0.28 -1.88 0.61
C ALA A 44 1.02 -1.18 0.20
N GLU A 45 1.18 -0.94 -1.09
CA GLU A 45 2.33 -0.23 -1.62
C GLU A 45 2.35 1.14 -0.96
N LYS A 46 3.37 1.40 -0.13
CA LYS A 46 3.50 2.66 0.57
C LYS A 46 3.80 3.71 -0.50
N VAL A 47 2.81 4.54 -0.82
CA VAL A 47 3.01 5.65 -1.75
C VAL A 47 4.01 6.61 -1.10
N GLU A 48 5.16 6.78 -1.75
CA GLU A 48 6.20 7.69 -1.30
C GLU A 48 6.05 9.02 -2.04
N PHE A 49 5.84 10.09 -1.28
CA PHE A 49 5.74 11.44 -1.82
C PHE A 49 7.11 12.10 -1.78
N THR A 50 7.88 11.90 -2.85
CA THR A 50 9.28 12.34 -2.93
C THR A 50 9.53 13.27 -4.11
N TYR A 51 10.16 14.40 -3.84
CA TYR A 51 10.78 15.27 -4.83
C TYR A 51 12.30 15.19 -4.69
N GLU A 52 13.00 15.04 -5.81
CA GLU A 52 14.47 14.99 -5.84
C GLU A 52 14.99 15.75 -7.07
N ASN A 53 15.95 16.66 -6.85
CA ASN A 53 16.61 17.40 -7.91
C ASN A 53 18.09 17.64 -7.53
N GLY A 54 18.97 16.84 -8.13
CA GLY A 54 20.39 16.87 -7.80
C GLY A 54 20.63 16.48 -6.33
N ILE A 55 21.14 17.42 -5.54
CA ILE A 55 21.43 17.19 -4.12
C ILE A 55 20.24 17.52 -3.20
N GLU A 56 19.21 18.17 -3.74
CA GLU A 56 18.05 18.62 -2.98
C GLU A 56 16.97 17.54 -2.98
N LYS A 57 16.38 17.28 -1.81
CA LYS A 57 15.30 16.30 -1.67
C LYS A 57 14.27 16.75 -0.66
N ILE A 58 13.00 16.50 -0.97
CA ILE A 58 11.85 16.69 -0.07
C ILE A 58 11.08 15.39 -0.04
N VAL A 59 10.92 14.81 1.14
CA VAL A 59 10.07 13.63 1.35
C VAL A 59 8.91 14.03 2.26
N MET A 60 7.68 13.84 1.80
CA MET A 60 6.50 13.99 2.63
C MET A 60 6.10 12.65 3.23
N GLU A 61 6.07 12.61 4.56
CA GLU A 61 5.68 11.45 5.35
C GLU A 61 4.34 11.73 6.03
N ILE A 62 3.38 10.81 5.87
CA ILE A 62 2.12 10.84 6.62
C ILE A 62 2.29 9.93 7.84
N GLU A 63 2.03 10.45 9.05
CA GLU A 63 2.35 9.75 10.31
C GLU A 63 1.59 8.42 10.46
N ASN A 64 0.39 8.33 9.89
CA ASN A 64 -0.40 7.09 9.86
C ASN A 64 0.20 5.98 8.95
N GLY A 65 1.27 6.29 8.20
CA GLY A 65 1.94 5.39 7.26
C GLY A 65 1.14 5.08 5.99
N GLN A 66 -0.04 5.70 5.83
CA GLN A 66 -0.92 5.50 4.69
C GLN A 66 -0.51 6.42 3.53
N GLY A 67 -0.79 6.00 2.31
CA GLY A 67 -0.57 6.81 1.10
C GLY A 67 -1.70 7.80 0.81
N PHE A 68 -2.57 8.08 1.78
CA PHE A 68 -3.75 8.93 1.62
C PHE A 68 -4.09 9.66 2.93
N LEU A 69 -4.86 10.75 2.80
CA LEU A 69 -5.46 11.48 3.92
C LEU A 69 -6.94 11.12 4.06
N ILE A 70 -7.51 11.37 5.23
CA ILE A 70 -8.93 11.15 5.50
C ILE A 70 -9.59 12.52 5.70
N TYR A 71 -10.74 12.74 5.05
CA TYR A 71 -11.52 13.98 5.23
C TYR A 71 -11.93 14.16 6.69
N ASP A 72 -12.01 15.42 7.11
CA ASP A 72 -12.44 15.83 8.46
C ASP A 72 -11.60 15.22 9.60
N GLN A 73 -10.44 14.65 9.28
CA GLN A 73 -9.53 14.02 10.23
C GLN A 73 -8.17 14.72 10.21
N PRO A 74 -7.77 15.42 11.30
CA PRO A 74 -6.46 16.03 11.39
C PRO A 74 -5.39 14.94 11.37
N THR A 75 -4.51 15.01 10.37
CA THR A 75 -3.43 14.06 10.17
C THR A 75 -2.10 14.80 10.21
N LYS A 76 -1.19 14.33 11.06
CA LYS A 76 0.16 14.86 11.14
C LYS A 76 1.00 14.37 9.97
N THR A 77 1.78 15.28 9.43
CA THR A 77 2.69 15.02 8.31
C THR A 77 4.03 15.69 8.56
N ASN A 78 5.09 15.08 8.06
CA ASN A 78 6.45 15.61 8.13
C ASN A 78 6.98 15.82 6.72
N PHE A 79 7.61 16.97 6.49
CA PHE A 79 8.41 17.22 5.31
C PHE A 79 9.88 17.13 5.71
N VAL A 80 10.52 16.03 5.30
CA VAL A 80 11.93 15.76 5.54
C VAL A 80 12.74 16.35 4.39
N LEU A 81 13.67 17.22 4.73
CA LEU A 81 14.43 18.06 3.81
C LEU A 81 15.90 17.64 3.81
N THR A 82 16.46 17.45 2.62
CA THR A 82 17.88 17.23 2.39
C THR A 82 18.42 18.38 1.56
N ASN A 83 19.47 19.04 2.07
CA ASN A 83 20.12 20.19 1.43
C ASN A 83 19.18 21.36 1.07
N ILE A 84 18.08 21.53 1.82
CA ILE A 84 17.15 22.65 1.70
C ILE A 84 16.98 23.26 3.10
N ASP A 85 17.05 24.59 3.19
CA ASP A 85 16.78 25.31 4.43
C ASP A 85 15.26 25.28 4.74
N PRO A 86 14.81 24.72 5.87
CA PRO A 86 13.39 24.70 6.24
C PRO A 86 12.77 26.09 6.36
N PHE A 87 13.53 27.14 6.63
CA PHE A 87 12.99 28.51 6.70
C PHE A 87 12.75 29.13 5.32
N SER A 88 13.34 28.56 4.27
CA SER A 88 13.06 28.93 2.88
C SER A 88 11.88 28.16 2.27
N LEU A 89 11.34 27.19 3.01
CA LEU A 89 10.26 26.32 2.55
C LEU A 89 8.89 26.94 2.83
N VAL A 90 8.11 27.10 1.76
CA VAL A 90 6.70 27.47 1.85
C VAL A 90 5.85 26.27 1.43
N ILE A 91 4.96 25.86 2.33
CA ILE A 91 4.02 24.77 2.10
C ILE A 91 2.62 25.38 2.06
N GLN A 92 1.92 25.18 0.94
CA GLN A 92 0.61 25.74 0.69
C GLN A 92 -0.37 24.65 0.28
N GLY A 93 -1.56 24.70 0.87
CA GLY A 93 -2.64 23.80 0.53
C GLY A 93 -3.81 23.93 1.51
N PRO A 94 -5.00 23.49 1.12
CA PRO A 94 -6.17 23.44 1.98
C PRO A 94 -5.93 22.70 3.29
N GLY A 95 -6.37 23.29 4.41
CA GLY A 95 -6.35 22.62 5.71
C GLY A 95 -4.97 22.40 6.31
N ILE A 96 -3.90 22.95 5.71
CA ILE A 96 -2.53 22.80 6.22
C ILE A 96 -2.28 23.81 7.34
N LYS A 97 -1.78 23.30 8.46
CA LYS A 97 -1.30 24.06 9.60
C LYS A 97 0.16 23.70 9.87
N VAL A 98 1.04 24.70 9.86
CA VAL A 98 2.46 24.51 10.23
C VAL A 98 2.57 24.41 11.75
N LEU A 99 3.14 23.30 12.24
CA LEU A 99 3.41 23.06 13.66
C LEU A 99 4.81 23.52 14.07
N GLY A 100 5.63 23.92 13.10
CA GLY A 100 7.01 24.37 13.27
C GLY A 100 8.01 23.32 12.85
N THR A 101 9.29 23.57 13.11
CA THR A 101 10.38 22.69 12.70
C THR A 101 10.79 21.72 13.81
N LYS A 102 11.36 20.57 13.44
CA LYS A 102 12.07 19.67 14.34
C LYS A 102 13.52 19.59 13.84
N GLY A 103 14.42 20.26 14.57
CA GLY A 103 15.80 20.44 14.10
C GLY A 103 15.87 21.32 12.86
N LYS A 104 16.89 21.09 12.03
CA LYS A 104 17.15 21.87 10.80
C LYS A 104 16.72 21.19 9.50
N THR A 105 16.04 20.04 9.59
CA THR A 105 15.77 19.20 8.42
C THR A 105 14.32 18.74 8.32
N ILE A 106 13.47 19.00 9.32
CA ILE A 106 12.08 18.52 9.31
C ILE A 106 11.14 19.70 9.56
N MET A 107 10.23 19.94 8.62
CA MET A 107 9.06 20.81 8.80
C MET A 107 7.86 19.96 9.18
N ARG A 108 7.20 20.27 10.30
CA ARG A 108 6.05 19.52 10.80
C ARG A 108 4.77 20.27 10.48
N THR A 109 3.78 19.52 10.01
CA THR A 109 2.48 20.04 9.63
C THR A 109 1.37 19.15 10.15
N GLU A 110 0.19 19.74 10.30
CA GLU A 110 -1.07 19.05 10.50
C GLU A 110 -1.96 19.42 9.33
N ILE A 111 -2.59 18.42 8.71
CA ILE A 111 -3.47 18.62 7.56
C ILE A 111 -4.86 18.12 7.95
N ASN A 112 -5.84 19.01 7.89
CA ASN A 112 -7.24 18.69 8.08
C ASN A 112 -8.06 19.28 6.92
N VAL A 113 -8.41 18.44 5.94
CA VAL A 113 -9.20 18.86 4.79
C VAL A 113 -10.68 18.64 5.11
N PRO A 114 -11.52 19.70 5.15
CA PRO A 114 -12.95 19.54 5.40
C PRO A 114 -13.63 18.72 4.30
N GLY A 115 -14.66 17.97 4.66
CA GLY A 115 -15.52 17.26 3.71
C GLY A 115 -16.16 18.21 2.69
N ASN A 116 -16.26 17.78 1.43
CA ASN A 116 -16.79 18.54 0.29
C ASN A 116 -16.04 19.85 -0.04
N TYR A 117 -14.80 19.99 0.43
CA TYR A 117 -13.97 21.16 0.12
C TYR A 117 -13.35 21.11 -1.30
N LEU A 118 -13.09 19.90 -1.81
CA LEU A 118 -12.44 19.69 -3.10
C LEU A 118 -13.39 19.07 -4.13
N GLU A 119 -13.24 19.46 -5.39
CA GLU A 119 -13.97 18.85 -6.51
C GLU A 119 -13.53 17.41 -6.81
N LYS A 120 -12.28 17.09 -6.47
CA LYS A 120 -11.66 15.77 -6.64
C LYS A 120 -11.12 15.29 -5.31
N ASP A 121 -11.12 13.98 -5.10
CA ASP A 121 -10.54 13.31 -3.91
C ASP A 121 -8.99 13.30 -3.95
N THR A 122 -8.39 14.44 -4.25
CA THR A 122 -6.94 14.65 -4.31
C THR A 122 -6.60 16.04 -3.80
N LEU A 123 -5.82 16.09 -2.73
CA LEU A 123 -5.23 17.30 -2.19
C LEU A 123 -3.94 17.61 -2.96
N THR A 124 -3.90 18.77 -3.63
CA THR A 124 -2.64 19.30 -4.17
C THR A 124 -1.98 20.18 -3.12
N ILE A 125 -0.79 19.78 -2.66
CA ILE A 125 0.09 20.57 -1.80
C ILE A 125 1.17 21.19 -2.68
N LYS A 126 1.21 22.51 -2.72
CA LYS A 126 2.25 23.26 -3.42
C LYS A 126 3.39 23.55 -2.46
N ILE A 127 4.60 23.29 -2.92
CA ILE A 127 5.83 23.54 -2.16
C ILE A 127 6.69 24.49 -2.98
N ARG A 128 7.14 25.56 -2.33
CA ARG A 128 8.09 26.51 -2.92
C ARG A 128 9.32 26.65 -2.04
N PHE A 129 10.49 26.72 -2.65
CA PHE A 129 11.77 26.76 -1.95
C PHE A 129 12.88 27.34 -2.83
N GLY A 130 14.08 27.47 -2.26
CA GLY A 130 15.24 28.07 -2.92
C GLY A 130 15.22 29.60 -2.83
N GLU A 131 16.27 30.22 -3.34
CA GLU A 131 16.40 31.69 -3.34
C GLU A 131 15.21 32.33 -4.06
N ASN A 132 14.56 33.28 -3.38
CA ASN A 132 13.37 33.99 -3.86
C ASN A 132 12.22 33.06 -4.34
N TYR A 133 12.11 31.85 -3.79
CA TYR A 133 11.09 30.86 -4.18
C TYR A 133 11.16 30.45 -5.66
N SER A 134 12.37 30.41 -6.22
CA SER A 134 12.62 30.05 -7.62
C SER A 134 12.27 28.60 -7.99
N LYS A 135 12.10 27.71 -7.00
CA LYS A 135 11.76 26.31 -7.20
C LYS A 135 10.36 26.02 -6.66
N GLU A 136 9.60 25.21 -7.40
CA GLU A 136 8.24 24.81 -7.05
C GLU A 136 8.04 23.32 -7.35
N HIS A 137 7.28 22.64 -6.50
CA HIS A 137 6.83 21.27 -6.70
C HIS A 137 5.42 21.08 -6.15
N GLU A 138 4.66 20.14 -6.71
CA GLU A 138 3.31 19.82 -6.25
C GLU A 138 3.20 18.35 -5.88
N PHE A 139 2.80 18.07 -4.64
CA PHE A 139 2.39 16.73 -4.23
C PHE A 139 0.89 16.58 -4.38
N ASN A 140 0.46 15.52 -5.05
CA ASN A 140 -0.94 15.18 -5.22
C ASN A 140 -1.27 13.97 -4.33
N ILE A 141 -1.99 14.22 -3.25
CA ILE A 141 -2.24 13.23 -2.20
C ILE A 141 -3.71 12.81 -2.26
N PRO A 142 -4.02 11.53 -2.43
CA PRO A 142 -5.40 11.07 -2.45
C PRO A 142 -6.06 11.28 -1.09
N LEU A 143 -7.37 11.57 -1.12
CA LEU A 143 -8.23 11.68 0.05
C LEU A 143 -9.26 10.55 0.06
N LYS A 144 -9.67 10.14 1.26
CA LYS A 144 -10.76 9.18 1.46
C LYS A 144 -11.76 9.70 2.48
N LYS A 145 -13.02 9.32 2.30
CA LYS A 145 -14.06 9.49 3.32
C LYS A 145 -13.96 8.35 4.33
N VAL A 146 -14.34 8.60 5.57
CA VAL A 146 -14.55 7.54 6.56
C VAL A 146 -15.79 6.76 6.11
N GLU A 147 -15.64 5.44 5.91
CA GLU A 147 -16.76 4.53 5.64
C GLU A 147 -17.63 4.30 6.89
#